data_AF-A0A2G2WJE8-F1
#
_entry.id   AF-A0A2G2WJE8-F1
#
_cell.length_a   1.000
_cell.length_b   1.000
_cell.length_c   1.000
_cell.angle_alpha   90.00
_cell.angle_beta   90.00
_cell.angle_gamma   90.00
#
_symmetry.space_group_name_H-M   'P 1'
#
loop_
_entity.id
_entity.type
_entity.pdbx_description
1 polymer ?
#
loop_
_entity_poly.entity_id
_entity_poly.type
_entity_poly.pdbx_seq_one_letter_code
_entity_poly.pdbx_strand_id
1 'polypeptide(L)'
;MHTPTLNPKCSQQNSDLLLAFGVRFDDHVAGKLETFASRAKIVHIDIDSKEIGKNKQPYVSICTDIKFALQWLNSILNQKKAALKLNFSPWRKELTEQKLKYPLKYNFFGRAIPPKYAIQVLDELTNGNAIITSGAGQHQMWSAQYYKYKKPMQLLASSEFGAMGFGLPSAIGAVLVVDIDGDGSFMMNVQEFTTITVDSLSVKMMIINNLHLGMAIQWEDRFCKANRADSYLGNPSNKLHMLKFAEACDISASRVTHE
;
A
#
# COMPACT_ATOMS: atom_id res chain seq x y z
N MET A 1 -20.81 3.99 -4.89
CA MET A 1 -20.13 5.03 -5.70
C MET A 1 -18.63 4.92 -5.49
N HIS A 2 -17.87 4.45 -6.49
CA HIS A 2 -16.42 4.38 -6.41
C HIS A 2 -15.84 5.80 -6.49
N THR A 3 -15.30 6.32 -5.39
CA THR A 3 -14.42 7.48 -5.42
C THR A 3 -13.09 7.05 -6.07
N PRO A 4 -12.71 7.62 -7.23
CA PRO A 4 -11.43 7.32 -7.85
C PRO A 4 -10.28 7.87 -7.00
N THR A 5 -9.24 7.06 -6.83
CA THR A 5 -8.00 7.44 -6.14
C THR A 5 -7.20 8.39 -7.03
N LEU A 6 -6.75 9.52 -6.47
CA LEU A 6 -5.94 10.52 -7.19
C LEU A 6 -4.58 9.95 -7.54
N ASN A 7 -4.03 10.27 -8.72
CA ASN A 7 -2.60 10.15 -8.94
C ASN A 7 -1.88 11.28 -8.17
N PRO A 8 -1.22 11.00 -7.02
CA PRO A 8 -0.71 12.04 -6.13
C PRO A 8 0.42 12.86 -6.75
N LYS A 9 1.11 12.32 -7.77
CA LYS A 9 2.26 12.98 -8.42
C LYS A 9 1.85 14.26 -9.15
N CYS A 10 0.70 14.28 -9.81
CA CYS A 10 0.21 15.47 -10.51
C CYS A 10 -0.15 16.59 -9.53
N SER A 11 -0.80 16.26 -8.41
CA SER A 11 -1.12 17.24 -7.38
C SER A 11 0.11 17.81 -6.67
N GLN A 12 1.14 16.99 -6.44
CA GLN A 12 2.38 17.42 -5.77
C GLN A 12 3.20 18.35 -6.68
N GLN A 13 3.33 18.00 -7.97
CA GLN A 13 4.12 18.78 -8.92
C GLN A 13 3.53 20.17 -9.22
N ASN A 14 2.20 20.28 -9.20
CA ASN A 14 1.50 21.54 -9.49
C ASN A 14 1.14 22.34 -8.22
N SER A 15 1.54 21.87 -7.04
CA SER A 15 1.29 22.59 -5.78
C SER A 15 2.19 23.83 -5.63
N ASP A 16 1.65 24.86 -4.98
CA ASP A 16 2.35 26.07 -4.56
C ASP A 16 2.73 26.03 -3.06
N LEU A 17 2.05 25.18 -2.29
CA LEU A 17 2.32 24.87 -0.88
C LEU A 17 2.21 23.36 -0.65
N LEU A 18 3.26 22.76 -0.09
CA LEU A 18 3.30 21.35 0.30
C LEU A 18 3.36 21.23 1.82
N LEU A 19 2.31 20.69 2.41
CA LEU A 19 2.24 20.38 3.85
C LEU A 19 2.72 18.94 4.08
N ALA A 20 3.95 18.80 4.53
CA ALA A 20 4.62 17.52 4.80
C ALA A 20 4.60 17.23 6.30
N PHE A 21 3.62 16.45 6.75
CA PHE A 21 3.45 16.13 8.17
C PHE A 21 3.78 14.67 8.46
N GLY A 22 4.82 14.40 9.26
CA GLY A 22 5.27 13.06 9.62
C GLY A 22 5.77 12.25 8.43
N VAL A 23 6.50 12.89 7.51
CA VAL A 23 7.04 12.26 6.29
C VAL A 23 8.53 12.55 6.16
N ARG A 24 9.27 11.58 5.62
CA ARG A 24 10.73 11.61 5.49
C ARG A 24 11.27 11.90 4.08
N PHE A 25 10.40 12.26 3.14
CA PHE A 25 10.74 12.47 1.72
C PHE A 25 11.60 11.35 1.13
N ASP A 26 11.13 10.11 1.30
CA ASP A 26 11.74 8.92 0.75
C ASP A 26 11.77 8.92 -0.79
N ASP A 27 12.77 8.29 -1.40
CA ASP A 27 13.00 8.31 -2.84
C ASP A 27 11.93 7.53 -3.63
N HIS A 28 11.28 6.53 -3.03
CA HIS A 28 10.14 5.84 -3.62
C HIS A 28 8.94 6.77 -3.83
N VAL A 29 8.81 7.81 -3.00
CA VAL A 29 7.76 8.83 -3.13
C VAL A 29 8.23 10.00 -4.00
N ALA A 30 9.39 10.57 -3.68
CA ALA A 30 9.87 11.79 -4.30
C ALA A 30 10.41 11.58 -5.72
N GLY A 31 10.94 10.37 -6.01
CA GLY A 31 11.69 10.11 -7.22
C GLY A 31 12.88 11.07 -7.33
N LYS A 32 12.95 11.82 -8.43
CA LYS A 32 14.00 12.82 -8.63
C LYS A 32 13.74 14.07 -7.78
N LEU A 33 14.50 14.24 -6.71
CA LEU A 33 14.32 15.27 -5.68
C LEU A 33 14.30 16.71 -6.23
N GLU A 34 15.08 17.02 -7.27
CA GLU A 34 15.10 18.38 -7.86
C GLU A 34 13.76 18.73 -8.51
N THR A 35 13.09 17.72 -9.08
CA THR A 35 11.79 17.89 -9.74
C THR A 35 10.61 17.75 -8.78
N PHE A 36 10.84 17.15 -7.62
CA PHE A 36 9.80 16.95 -6.62
C PHE A 36 9.35 18.27 -6.00
N ALA A 37 8.06 18.58 -6.15
CA ALA A 37 7.41 19.78 -5.61
C ALA A 37 8.23 21.07 -5.87
N SER A 38 8.84 21.20 -7.04
CA SER A 38 9.83 22.25 -7.34
C SER A 38 9.27 23.68 -7.31
N ARG A 39 7.95 23.84 -7.41
CA ARG A 39 7.24 25.13 -7.34
C ARG A 39 6.62 25.40 -5.97
N ALA A 40 6.65 24.44 -5.06
CA ALA A 40 5.95 24.53 -3.80
C ALA A 40 6.83 25.09 -2.68
N LYS A 41 6.25 25.96 -1.84
CA LYS A 41 6.80 26.23 -0.51
C LYS A 41 6.52 25.01 0.36
N ILE A 42 7.56 24.42 0.94
CA ILE A 42 7.43 23.20 1.73
C ILE A 42 7.34 23.56 3.21
N VAL A 43 6.30 23.10 3.89
CA VAL A 43 6.18 23.15 5.36
C VAL A 43 6.37 21.73 5.87
N HIS A 44 7.42 21.50 6.66
CA HIS A 44 7.78 20.17 7.15
C HIS A 44 7.64 20.09 8.68
N ILE A 45 6.77 19.21 9.15
CA ILE A 45 6.59 18.91 10.57
C ILE A 45 7.03 17.47 10.79
N ASP A 46 8.07 17.32 11.59
CA ASP A 46 8.60 16.01 11.98
C ASP A 46 8.98 16.01 13.46
N ILE A 47 8.91 14.85 14.10
CA ILE A 47 9.36 14.69 15.48
C ILE A 47 10.89 14.51 15.53
N ASP A 48 11.49 13.96 14.46
CA ASP A 48 12.92 13.79 14.35
C ASP A 48 13.56 14.96 13.59
N SER A 49 14.33 15.75 14.32
CA SER A 49 15.13 16.85 13.75
C SER A 49 16.08 16.40 12.63
N LYS A 50 16.50 15.13 12.60
CA LYS A 50 17.40 14.60 11.56
C LYS A 50 16.71 14.40 10.23
N GLU A 51 15.38 14.26 10.20
CA GLU A 51 14.61 14.14 8.96
C GLU A 51 14.36 15.50 8.32
N ILE A 52 14.32 16.56 9.12
CA ILE A 52 14.09 17.92 8.66
C ILE A 52 15.29 18.41 7.84
N GLY A 53 15.07 18.67 6.55
CA GLY A 53 16.13 19.15 5.66
C GLY A 53 17.08 18.05 5.15
N LYS A 54 16.86 16.77 5.50
CA LYS A 54 17.70 15.65 5.06
C LYS A 54 17.71 15.49 3.53
N ASN A 55 16.54 15.26 2.95
CA ASN A 55 16.38 15.02 1.51
C ASN A 55 15.86 16.25 0.76
N LYS A 56 15.06 17.10 1.43
CA LYS A 56 14.45 18.28 0.82
C LYS A 56 14.44 19.42 1.82
N GLN A 57 14.97 20.57 1.41
CA GLN A 57 15.02 21.76 2.26
C GLN A 57 13.63 22.38 2.39
N PRO A 58 13.05 22.47 3.61
CA PRO A 58 11.76 23.09 3.82
C PRO A 58 11.86 24.62 3.81
N TYR A 59 10.77 25.30 3.43
CA TYR A 59 10.63 26.75 3.58
C TYR A 59 10.30 27.13 5.04
N VAL A 60 9.49 26.30 5.72
CA VAL A 60 9.27 26.37 7.17
C VAL A 60 9.36 24.96 7.73
N SER A 61 10.03 24.80 8.87
CA SER A 61 10.04 23.54 9.61
C SER A 61 9.57 23.71 11.05
N ILE A 62 8.96 22.65 11.60
CA ILE A 62 8.56 22.59 13.01
C ILE A 62 8.97 21.21 13.54
N CYS A 63 9.88 21.17 14.51
CA CYS A 63 10.30 19.92 15.16
C CYS A 63 9.39 19.65 16.36
N THR A 64 8.34 18.83 16.19
CA THR A 64 7.37 18.52 17.26
C THR A 64 6.52 17.31 16.89
N ASP A 65 5.80 16.75 17.86
CA ASP A 65 4.76 15.76 17.58
C ASP A 65 3.65 16.41 16.74
N ILE A 66 3.37 15.80 15.58
CA ILE A 66 2.33 16.19 14.64
C ILE A 66 0.96 16.40 15.33
N LYS A 67 0.64 15.63 16.37
CA LYS A 67 -0.59 15.74 17.12
C LYS A 67 -0.72 17.11 17.79
N PHE A 68 0.34 17.59 18.45
CA PHE A 68 0.34 18.92 19.08
C PHE A 68 0.32 20.03 18.03
N ALA A 69 1.08 19.88 16.94
CA ALA A 69 1.07 20.84 15.85
C ALA A 69 -0.33 21.00 15.24
N LEU A 70 -1.03 19.90 14.97
CA LEU A 70 -2.39 19.92 14.43
C LEU A 70 -3.40 20.51 15.42
N GLN A 71 -3.28 20.22 16.72
CA GLN A 71 -4.13 20.84 17.75
C GLN A 71 -3.99 22.35 17.77
N TRP A 72 -2.74 22.85 17.72
CA TRP A 72 -2.47 24.29 17.71
C TRP A 72 -2.96 24.97 16.42
N LEU A 73 -2.66 24.37 15.26
CA LEU A 73 -3.15 24.86 13.96
C LEU A 73 -4.68 24.90 13.91
N ASN A 74 -5.35 23.86 14.42
CA ASN A 74 -6.82 23.82 14.50
C ASN A 74 -7.37 24.94 15.39
N SER A 75 -6.72 25.22 16.53
CA SER A 75 -7.11 26.34 17.41
C SER A 75 -7.05 27.68 16.67
N ILE A 76 -5.95 27.94 15.96
CA ILE A 76 -5.77 29.16 15.17
C ILE A 76 -6.82 29.26 14.06
N LEU A 77 -7.04 28.16 13.33
CA LEU A 77 -8.01 28.11 12.23
C LEU A 77 -9.45 28.35 12.74
N ASN A 78 -9.80 27.83 13.91
CA ASN A 78 -11.12 28.05 14.50
C ASN A 78 -11.32 29.50 14.92
N GLN A 79 -10.31 30.13 15.54
CA GLN A 79 -10.37 31.54 15.93
C GLN A 79 -10.43 32.49 14.72
N LYS A 80 -9.71 32.17 13.64
CA LYS A 80 -9.57 33.03 12.46
C LYS A 80 -10.46 32.63 11.28
N LYS A 81 -11.37 31.67 11.46
CA LYS A 81 -12.17 31.07 10.38
C LYS A 81 -12.89 32.11 9.50
N ALA A 82 -13.53 33.09 10.14
CA ALA A 82 -14.26 34.16 9.45
C ALA A 82 -13.34 35.13 8.69
N ALA A 83 -12.12 35.35 9.17
CA ALA A 83 -11.15 36.26 8.58
C ALA A 83 -10.41 35.63 7.39
N LEU A 84 -10.09 34.33 7.46
CA LEU A 84 -9.25 33.67 6.44
C LEU A 84 -9.99 33.31 5.16
N LYS A 85 -11.32 33.12 5.20
CA LYS A 85 -12.18 32.76 4.04
C LYS A 85 -11.52 31.78 3.05
N LEU A 86 -10.92 30.71 3.58
CA LEU A 86 -10.13 29.76 2.78
C LEU A 86 -11.00 29.09 1.71
N ASN A 87 -10.64 29.27 0.44
CA ASN A 87 -11.37 28.68 -0.68
C ASN A 87 -10.42 28.02 -1.68
N PHE A 88 -10.28 26.70 -1.58
CA PHE A 88 -9.49 25.89 -2.51
C PHE A 88 -10.34 25.22 -3.59
N SER A 89 -11.56 25.71 -3.85
CA SER A 89 -12.50 25.06 -4.78
C SER A 89 -11.99 25.00 -6.22
N PRO A 90 -11.32 26.03 -6.79
CA PRO A 90 -10.71 25.91 -8.12
C PRO A 90 -9.69 24.77 -8.20
N TRP A 91 -8.78 24.69 -7.22
CA TRP A 91 -7.79 23.62 -7.13
C TRP A 91 -8.44 22.24 -6.95
N ARG A 92 -9.44 22.12 -6.06
CA ARG A 92 -10.19 20.86 -5.87
C ARG A 92 -10.93 20.42 -7.14
N LYS A 93 -11.41 21.37 -7.95
CA LYS A 93 -12.04 21.07 -9.24
C LYS A 93 -11.02 20.48 -10.22
N GLU A 94 -9.86 21.11 -10.39
CA GLU A 94 -8.77 20.59 -11.22
C GLU A 94 -8.37 19.16 -10.78
N LEU A 95 -8.18 18.95 -9.47
CA LEU A 95 -7.85 17.62 -8.94
C LEU A 95 -8.96 16.59 -9.22
N THR A 96 -10.23 16.99 -9.17
CA THR A 96 -11.35 16.10 -9.47
C THR A 96 -11.37 15.71 -10.95
N GLU A 97 -11.11 16.66 -11.85
CA GLU A 97 -10.96 16.39 -13.29
C GLU A 97 -9.81 15.41 -13.56
N GLN A 98 -8.67 15.57 -12.87
CA GLN A 98 -7.55 14.64 -12.97
C GLN A 98 -7.90 13.23 -12.45
N LYS A 99 -8.63 13.11 -11.34
CA LYS A 99 -9.11 11.81 -10.81
C LYS A 99 -9.99 11.09 -11.82
N LEU A 100 -10.87 11.82 -12.51
CA LEU A 100 -11.77 11.27 -13.52
C LEU A 100 -11.01 10.87 -14.79
N LYS A 101 -9.98 11.63 -15.17
CA LYS A 101 -9.16 11.35 -16.34
C LYS A 101 -8.23 10.14 -16.16
N TYR A 102 -7.66 9.98 -14.96
CA TYR A 102 -6.66 8.94 -14.66
C TYR A 102 -7.05 8.07 -13.45
N PRO A 103 -8.18 7.35 -13.48
CA PRO A 103 -8.56 6.47 -12.38
C PRO A 103 -7.69 5.22 -12.36
N LEU A 104 -7.64 4.54 -11.22
CA LEU A 104 -7.09 3.18 -11.13
C LEU A 104 -7.93 2.24 -12.00
N LYS A 105 -7.28 1.51 -12.92
CA LYS A 105 -7.93 0.59 -13.85
C LYS A 105 -7.26 -0.78 -13.84
N TYR A 106 -8.06 -1.79 -14.14
CA TYR A 106 -7.60 -3.14 -14.46
C TYR A 106 -8.53 -3.73 -15.51
N ASN A 107 -8.01 -4.70 -16.26
CA ASN A 107 -8.73 -5.36 -17.33
C ASN A 107 -9.09 -6.78 -16.89
N PHE A 108 -10.24 -7.25 -17.37
CA PHE A 108 -10.60 -8.67 -17.33
C PHE A 108 -10.08 -9.34 -18.59
N PHE A 109 -9.45 -10.50 -18.44
CA PHE A 109 -8.91 -11.28 -19.54
C PHE A 109 -9.59 -12.65 -19.57
N GLY A 110 -10.65 -12.77 -20.36
CA GLY A 110 -11.48 -13.97 -20.40
C GLY A 110 -12.01 -14.31 -19.00
N ARG A 111 -11.68 -15.52 -18.53
CA ARG A 111 -12.07 -16.05 -17.22
C ARG A 111 -10.99 -15.86 -16.13
N ALA A 112 -9.84 -15.28 -16.44
CA ALA A 112 -8.79 -15.07 -15.45
C ALA A 112 -9.23 -14.05 -14.38
N ILE A 113 -8.96 -14.36 -13.11
CA ILE A 113 -9.29 -13.49 -11.97
C ILE A 113 -8.25 -12.37 -11.89
N PRO A 114 -8.63 -11.09 -12.07
CA PRO A 114 -7.69 -10.00 -11.86
C PRO A 114 -7.37 -9.88 -10.36
N PRO A 115 -6.09 -9.85 -9.94
CA PRO A 115 -5.74 -9.79 -8.51
C PRO A 115 -6.28 -8.51 -7.84
N LYS A 116 -6.31 -7.41 -8.61
CA LYS A 116 -6.88 -6.13 -8.20
C LYS A 116 -8.39 -6.21 -7.94
N TYR A 117 -9.11 -7.04 -8.70
CA TYR A 117 -10.54 -7.29 -8.50
C TYR A 117 -10.78 -8.11 -7.23
N ALA A 118 -9.98 -9.15 -6.98
CA ALA A 118 -10.08 -9.94 -5.76
C ALA A 118 -9.94 -9.08 -4.49
N ILE A 119 -8.97 -8.16 -4.48
CA ILE A 119 -8.77 -7.19 -3.38
C ILE A 119 -9.97 -6.24 -3.24
N GLN A 120 -10.54 -5.78 -4.35
CA GLN A 120 -11.72 -4.92 -4.32
C GLN A 120 -12.95 -5.65 -3.75
N VAL A 121 -13.15 -6.92 -4.13
CA VAL A 121 -14.22 -7.75 -3.56
C VAL A 121 -13.99 -7.94 -2.05
N LEU A 122 -12.74 -8.17 -1.62
CA LEU A 122 -12.39 -8.24 -0.21
C LEU A 122 -12.73 -6.94 0.54
N ASP A 123 -12.39 -5.77 -0.03
CA ASP A 123 -12.76 -4.44 0.52
C ASP A 123 -14.27 -4.30 0.69
N GLU A 124 -15.06 -4.68 -0.32
CA GLU A 124 -16.52 -4.63 -0.31
C GLU A 124 -17.12 -5.56 0.76
N LEU A 125 -16.65 -6.80 0.85
CA LEU A 125 -17.14 -7.80 1.82
C LEU A 125 -16.77 -7.46 3.26
N THR A 126 -15.61 -6.84 3.47
CA THR A 126 -15.15 -6.42 4.81
C THR A 126 -15.57 -4.99 5.16
N ASN A 127 -16.24 -4.29 4.23
CA ASN A 127 -16.59 -2.88 4.34
C ASN A 127 -15.38 -2.01 4.76
N GLY A 128 -14.20 -2.28 4.21
CA GLY A 128 -12.95 -1.55 4.52
C GLY A 128 -12.53 -1.56 6.00
N ASN A 129 -13.03 -2.50 6.80
CA ASN A 129 -12.79 -2.55 8.25
C ASN A 129 -11.74 -3.59 8.68
N ALA A 130 -11.25 -4.44 7.75
CA ALA A 130 -10.24 -5.43 8.09
C ALA A 130 -8.88 -4.75 8.36
N ILE A 131 -8.08 -5.39 9.20
CA ILE A 131 -6.63 -5.16 9.21
C ILE A 131 -6.05 -6.01 8.09
N ILE A 132 -5.24 -5.40 7.24
CA ILE A 132 -4.58 -6.04 6.11
C ILE A 132 -3.10 -6.13 6.42
N THR A 133 -2.56 -7.35 6.40
CA THR A 133 -1.12 -7.57 6.34
C THR A 133 -0.74 -7.93 4.91
N SER A 134 0.52 -7.69 4.55
CA SER A 134 1.01 -8.07 3.23
C SER A 134 2.50 -8.36 3.25
N GLY A 135 2.93 -9.33 2.46
CA GLY A 135 4.34 -9.50 2.10
C GLY A 135 4.84 -8.37 1.19
N ALA A 136 5.93 -8.61 0.47
CA ALA A 136 6.55 -7.62 -0.40
C ALA A 136 6.39 -8.02 -1.88
N GLY A 137 5.94 -7.09 -2.72
CA GLY A 137 5.80 -7.32 -4.16
C GLY A 137 4.62 -6.61 -4.83
N GLN A 138 4.15 -7.16 -5.95
CA GLN A 138 3.01 -6.58 -6.68
C GLN A 138 1.71 -6.64 -5.87
N HIS A 139 1.48 -7.71 -5.13
CA HIS A 139 0.31 -7.89 -4.27
C HIS A 139 0.24 -6.84 -3.15
N GLN A 140 1.39 -6.45 -2.58
CA GLN A 140 1.49 -5.34 -1.64
C GLN A 140 1.01 -4.02 -2.26
N MET A 141 1.46 -3.73 -3.48
CA MET A 141 1.05 -2.52 -4.20
C MET A 141 -0.44 -2.52 -4.55
N TRP A 142 -0.98 -3.67 -4.99
CA TRP A 142 -2.41 -3.78 -5.27
C TRP A 142 -3.25 -3.66 -4.00
N SER A 143 -2.78 -4.19 -2.87
CA SER A 143 -3.45 -4.06 -1.56
C SER A 143 -3.52 -2.59 -1.14
N ALA A 144 -2.43 -1.83 -1.32
CA ALA A 144 -2.42 -0.40 -1.05
C ALA A 144 -3.30 0.42 -2.02
N GLN A 145 -3.46 -0.05 -3.27
CA GLN A 145 -4.21 0.67 -4.31
C GLN A 145 -5.72 0.41 -4.31
N TYR A 146 -6.14 -0.83 -4.04
CA TYR A 146 -7.51 -1.29 -4.27
C TYR A 146 -8.32 -1.59 -3.00
N TYR A 147 -7.69 -1.64 -1.82
CA TYR A 147 -8.39 -1.72 -0.55
C TYR A 147 -8.56 -0.32 0.08
N LYS A 148 -9.73 -0.01 0.63
CA LYS A 148 -10.03 1.34 1.17
C LYS A 148 -9.95 1.38 2.69
N TYR A 149 -8.78 1.74 3.18
CA TYR A 149 -8.52 1.93 4.61
C TYR A 149 -9.26 3.14 5.16
N LYS A 150 -10.04 2.94 6.23
CA LYS A 150 -10.85 3.98 6.90
C LYS A 150 -10.13 4.62 8.09
N LYS A 151 -9.17 3.92 8.69
CA LYS A 151 -8.46 4.27 9.92
C LYS A 151 -6.96 3.96 9.76
N PRO A 152 -6.08 4.66 10.52
CA PRO A 152 -4.69 4.25 10.64
C PRO A 152 -4.58 2.83 11.23
N MET A 153 -3.41 2.21 11.09
CA MET A 153 -3.12 0.85 11.58
C MET A 153 -3.94 -0.28 10.93
N GLN A 154 -4.59 -0.01 9.79
CA GLN A 154 -5.29 -1.06 9.01
C GLN A 154 -4.44 -1.68 7.90
N LEU A 155 -3.30 -1.08 7.52
CA LEU A 155 -2.35 -1.68 6.59
C LEU A 155 -1.03 -1.87 7.31
N LEU A 156 -0.60 -3.12 7.44
CA LEU A 156 0.65 -3.52 8.06
C LEU A 156 1.51 -4.16 6.97
N ALA A 157 2.54 -3.46 6.51
CA ALA A 157 3.42 -3.94 5.45
C ALA A 157 4.85 -3.47 5.65
N SER A 158 5.81 -4.31 5.25
CA SER A 158 7.23 -3.94 5.18
C SER A 158 7.49 -3.19 3.88
N SER A 159 7.33 -1.86 3.91
CA SER A 159 7.43 -1.03 2.71
C SER A 159 8.87 -0.62 2.37
N GLU A 160 9.66 -0.24 3.38
CA GLU A 160 11.01 0.30 3.16
C GLU A 160 12.04 -0.80 2.93
N PHE A 161 12.20 -1.67 3.92
CA PHE A 161 13.14 -2.78 3.81
C PHE A 161 12.63 -3.84 2.82
N GLY A 162 11.31 -3.87 2.56
CA GLY A 162 10.72 -4.77 1.57
C GLY A 162 10.87 -6.24 1.93
N ALA A 163 10.80 -6.59 3.23
CA ALA A 163 10.94 -7.98 3.67
C ALA A 163 9.79 -8.83 3.14
N MET A 164 10.11 -9.76 2.25
CA MET A 164 9.24 -10.89 1.94
C MET A 164 9.08 -11.79 3.19
N GLY A 165 7.94 -12.48 3.30
CA GLY A 165 7.60 -13.28 4.49
C GLY A 165 7.10 -12.47 5.69
N PHE A 166 6.94 -11.15 5.58
CA PHE A 166 6.41 -10.30 6.65
C PHE A 166 4.92 -10.50 6.92
N GLY A 167 4.12 -10.79 5.88
CA GLY A 167 2.66 -10.81 5.93
C GLY A 167 2.09 -11.75 7.01
N LEU A 168 2.39 -13.04 6.87
CA LEU A 168 1.84 -14.08 7.74
C LEU A 168 2.22 -13.93 9.23
N PRO A 169 3.50 -13.74 9.62
CA PRO A 169 3.85 -13.47 11.02
C PRO A 169 3.21 -12.19 11.58
N SER A 170 3.06 -11.15 10.75
CA SER A 170 2.39 -9.92 11.18
C SER A 170 0.90 -10.11 11.41
N ALA A 171 0.27 -11.03 10.68
CA ALA A 171 -1.12 -11.39 10.87
C ALA A 171 -1.33 -12.08 12.22
N ILE A 172 -0.39 -12.93 12.65
CA ILE A 172 -0.45 -13.57 13.98
C ILE A 172 -0.48 -12.53 15.10
N GLY A 173 0.24 -11.41 14.95
CA GLY A 173 0.24 -10.32 15.93
C GLY A 173 -1.01 -9.43 15.92
N ALA A 174 -1.96 -9.63 14.99
CA ALA A 174 -3.10 -8.75 14.77
C ALA A 174 -4.46 -9.44 14.99
N VAL A 175 -5.48 -8.69 15.42
CA VAL A 175 -6.85 -9.20 15.66
C VAL A 175 -7.76 -8.83 14.48
N LEU A 176 -8.58 -9.78 14.00
CA LEU A 176 -9.48 -9.63 12.84
C LEU A 176 -8.74 -9.20 11.55
N VAL A 177 -7.75 -10.01 11.17
CA VAL A 177 -6.79 -9.71 10.10
C VAL A 177 -7.01 -10.57 8.85
N VAL A 178 -6.74 -9.98 7.69
CA VAL A 178 -6.60 -10.68 6.42
C VAL A 178 -5.19 -10.46 5.88
N ASP A 179 -4.43 -11.53 5.74
CA ASP A 179 -3.13 -11.52 5.08
C ASP A 179 -3.30 -11.63 3.57
N ILE A 180 -3.00 -10.55 2.85
CA ILE A 180 -2.98 -10.53 1.40
C ILE A 180 -1.53 -10.77 0.98
N ASP A 181 -1.22 -12.00 0.61
CA ASP A 181 0.17 -12.37 0.31
C ASP A 181 0.36 -12.92 -1.12
N GLY A 182 1.60 -12.88 -1.58
CA GLY A 182 2.04 -13.46 -2.85
C GLY A 182 2.72 -14.80 -2.59
N ASP A 183 2.74 -15.68 -3.59
CA ASP A 183 3.27 -17.04 -3.45
C ASP A 183 4.72 -17.09 -2.94
N GLY A 184 5.60 -16.24 -3.47
CA GLY A 184 6.98 -16.16 -2.99
C GLY A 184 7.12 -15.65 -1.56
N SER A 185 6.34 -14.64 -1.16
CA SER A 185 6.39 -14.09 0.20
C SER A 185 5.82 -15.07 1.22
N PHE A 186 4.68 -15.68 0.90
CA PHE A 186 4.00 -16.65 1.74
C PHE A 186 4.90 -17.86 2.06
N MET A 187 5.57 -18.39 1.04
CA MET A 187 6.43 -19.58 1.17
C MET A 187 7.64 -19.37 2.09
N MET A 188 8.07 -18.13 2.33
CA MET A 188 9.23 -17.86 3.19
C MET A 188 8.97 -18.16 4.66
N ASN A 189 7.72 -17.96 5.12
CA ASN A 189 7.35 -18.15 6.53
C ASN A 189 6.13 -19.07 6.71
N VAL A 190 5.92 -20.01 5.79
CA VAL A 190 4.77 -20.94 5.83
C VAL A 190 4.72 -21.80 7.09
N GLN A 191 5.85 -22.00 7.78
CA GLN A 191 5.90 -22.73 9.05
C GLN A 191 5.00 -22.13 10.14
N GLU A 192 4.67 -20.84 10.04
CA GLU A 192 3.78 -20.14 10.98
C GLU A 192 2.32 -20.65 10.96
N PHE A 193 1.97 -21.52 10.02
CA PHE A 193 0.71 -22.28 10.08
C PHE A 193 0.61 -23.12 11.35
N THR A 194 1.74 -23.62 11.86
CA THR A 194 1.78 -24.34 13.13
C THR A 194 1.37 -23.39 14.27
N THR A 195 1.91 -22.18 14.29
CA THR A 195 1.58 -21.15 15.28
C THR A 195 0.09 -20.81 15.25
N ILE A 196 -0.47 -20.56 14.06
CA ILE A 196 -1.91 -20.27 13.88
C ILE A 196 -2.79 -21.39 14.47
N THR A 197 -2.40 -22.63 14.25
CA THR A 197 -3.18 -23.81 14.67
C THR A 197 -3.06 -24.04 16.18
N VAL A 198 -1.84 -24.01 16.72
CA VAL A 198 -1.57 -24.20 18.16
C VAL A 198 -2.27 -23.12 18.99
N ASP A 199 -2.21 -21.87 18.55
CA ASP A 199 -2.81 -20.74 19.27
C ASP A 199 -4.29 -20.50 18.88
N SER A 200 -4.86 -21.33 18.01
CA SER A 200 -6.26 -21.24 17.56
C SER A 200 -6.62 -19.84 17.00
N LEU A 201 -5.71 -19.25 16.24
CA LEU A 201 -5.84 -17.88 15.74
C LEU A 201 -6.78 -17.81 14.54
N SER A 202 -7.66 -16.80 14.54
CA SER A 202 -8.59 -16.55 13.42
C SER A 202 -7.95 -15.66 12.35
N VAL A 203 -6.85 -16.11 11.76
CA VAL A 203 -6.19 -15.44 10.63
C VAL A 203 -6.85 -15.86 9.32
N LYS A 204 -7.20 -14.89 8.45
CA LYS A 204 -7.66 -15.16 7.08
C LYS A 204 -6.53 -14.85 6.12
N MET A 205 -6.41 -15.63 5.06
CA MET A 205 -5.33 -15.48 4.07
C MET A 205 -5.92 -15.45 2.66
N MET A 206 -5.52 -14.46 1.87
CA MET A 206 -5.81 -14.35 0.45
C MET A 206 -4.50 -14.37 -0.32
N ILE A 207 -4.13 -15.57 -0.80
CA ILE A 207 -2.88 -15.77 -1.51
C ILE A 207 -3.07 -15.51 -3.00
N ILE A 208 -2.45 -14.44 -3.50
CA ILE A 208 -2.38 -14.09 -4.92
C ILE A 208 -1.23 -14.89 -5.53
N ASN A 209 -1.54 -16.13 -5.93
CA ASN A 209 -0.57 -17.03 -6.52
C ASN A 209 -0.42 -16.76 -8.03
N ASN A 210 0.69 -16.12 -8.41
CA ASN A 210 1.03 -15.88 -9.81
C ASN A 210 2.21 -16.74 -10.31
N LEU A 211 2.74 -17.64 -9.47
CA LEU A 211 3.88 -18.54 -9.71
C LEU A 211 5.22 -17.83 -9.96
N HIS A 212 5.35 -16.57 -9.58
CA HIS A 212 6.52 -15.77 -9.87
C HIS A 212 6.86 -14.76 -8.78
N LEU A 213 8.11 -14.30 -8.80
CA LEU A 213 8.50 -13.05 -8.15
C LEU A 213 7.95 -11.87 -8.97
N GLY A 214 6.64 -11.60 -8.82
CA GLY A 214 5.90 -10.71 -9.73
C GLY A 214 6.49 -9.30 -9.88
N MET A 215 7.04 -8.73 -8.81
CA MET A 215 7.71 -7.43 -8.89
C MET A 215 8.99 -7.53 -9.74
N ALA A 216 9.82 -8.56 -9.55
CA ALA A 216 11.03 -8.78 -10.34
C ALA A 216 10.68 -8.93 -11.83
N ILE A 217 9.68 -9.76 -12.17
CA ILE A 217 9.24 -9.94 -13.57
C ILE A 217 8.78 -8.64 -14.21
N GLN A 218 8.06 -7.80 -13.47
CA GLN A 218 7.64 -6.52 -14.02
C GLN A 218 8.83 -5.63 -14.40
N TRP A 219 9.93 -5.70 -13.64
CA TRP A 219 11.17 -4.99 -13.98
C TRP A 219 11.91 -5.66 -15.13
N GLU A 220 11.99 -6.99 -15.16
CA GLU A 220 12.57 -7.75 -16.28
C GLU A 220 11.86 -7.44 -17.61
N ASP A 221 10.54 -7.38 -17.60
CA ASP A 221 9.73 -7.05 -18.78
C ASP A 221 10.00 -5.63 -19.29
N ARG A 222 10.15 -4.67 -18.38
CA ARG A 222 10.31 -3.25 -18.73
C ARG A 222 11.74 -2.89 -19.13
N PHE A 223 12.73 -3.49 -18.50
CA PHE A 223 14.12 -3.04 -18.59
C PHE A 223 15.08 -4.10 -19.12
N CYS A 224 14.70 -5.38 -19.07
CA CYS A 224 15.54 -6.51 -19.48
C CYS A 224 14.94 -7.31 -20.64
N LYS A 225 14.05 -6.70 -21.44
CA LYS A 225 13.40 -7.33 -22.61
C LYS A 225 12.73 -8.68 -22.30
N ALA A 226 12.15 -8.79 -21.10
CA ALA A 226 11.53 -10.02 -20.60
C ALA A 226 12.48 -11.22 -20.47
N ASN A 227 13.80 -10.98 -20.34
CA ASN A 227 14.75 -12.04 -19.99
C ASN A 227 14.53 -12.46 -18.53
N ARG A 228 14.04 -13.69 -18.32
CA ARG A 228 13.75 -14.24 -16.99
C ARG A 228 15.04 -14.66 -16.29
N ALA A 229 15.25 -14.17 -15.07
CA ALA A 229 16.40 -14.52 -14.23
C ALA A 229 15.91 -15.02 -12.86
N ASP A 230 15.68 -16.34 -12.74
CA ASP A 230 15.25 -17.01 -11.50
C ASP A 230 13.98 -16.43 -10.84
N SER A 231 13.11 -15.84 -11.66
CA SER A 231 11.89 -15.17 -11.23
C SER A 231 10.64 -16.08 -11.27
N TYR A 232 10.77 -17.32 -11.74
CA TYR A 232 9.72 -18.34 -11.73
C TYR A 232 9.82 -19.22 -10.49
N LEU A 233 8.71 -19.33 -9.74
CA LEU A 233 8.61 -20.08 -8.48
C LEU A 233 7.91 -21.43 -8.64
N GLY A 234 7.31 -21.67 -9.80
CA GLY A 234 6.71 -22.96 -10.10
C GLY A 234 7.75 -24.03 -10.38
N ASN A 235 7.31 -25.27 -10.42
CA ASN A 235 8.11 -26.37 -10.97
C ASN A 235 7.55 -26.71 -12.37
N PRO A 236 8.37 -26.68 -13.43
CA PRO A 236 7.92 -27.02 -14.78
C PRO A 236 7.29 -28.43 -14.88
N SER A 237 7.70 -29.34 -13.99
CA SER A 237 7.26 -30.72 -13.92
C SER A 237 6.16 -30.98 -12.88
N ASN A 238 5.88 -30.04 -11.96
CA ASN A 238 4.87 -30.22 -10.92
C ASN A 238 4.28 -28.88 -10.44
N LYS A 239 2.95 -28.82 -10.24
CA LYS A 239 2.33 -27.56 -9.78
C LYS A 239 2.61 -27.35 -8.30
N LEU A 240 2.91 -26.12 -7.89
CA LEU A 240 2.99 -25.77 -6.47
C LEU A 240 1.57 -25.88 -5.85
N HIS A 241 1.42 -26.76 -4.86
CA HIS A 241 0.14 -27.03 -4.19
C HIS A 241 0.10 -26.41 -2.79
N MET A 242 -0.16 -25.11 -2.72
CA MET A 242 -0.31 -24.39 -1.44
C MET A 242 -1.33 -25.00 -0.48
N LEU A 243 -2.39 -25.61 -1.01
CA LEU A 243 -3.43 -26.26 -0.21
C LEU A 243 -2.88 -27.39 0.66
N LYS A 244 -1.83 -28.09 0.21
CA LYS A 244 -1.21 -29.18 0.99
C LYS A 244 -0.50 -28.67 2.23
N PHE A 245 0.02 -27.44 2.22
CA PHE A 245 0.61 -26.84 3.42
C PHE A 245 -0.46 -26.54 4.47
N ALA A 246 -1.63 -26.05 4.02
CA ALA A 246 -2.77 -25.82 4.92
C ALA A 246 -3.32 -27.14 5.48
N GLU A 247 -3.48 -28.15 4.62
CA GLU A 247 -3.91 -29.50 5.03
C GLU A 247 -2.96 -30.12 6.05
N ALA A 248 -1.64 -29.98 5.87
CA ALA A 248 -0.64 -30.49 6.81
C ALA A 248 -0.70 -29.84 8.20
N CYS A 249 -1.37 -28.69 8.34
CA CYS A 249 -1.53 -27.96 9.59
C CYS A 249 -2.99 -27.89 10.04
N ASP A 250 -3.89 -28.73 9.50
CA ASP A 250 -5.33 -28.72 9.83
C ASP A 250 -6.03 -27.37 9.59
N ILE A 251 -5.54 -26.57 8.63
CA ILE A 251 -6.13 -25.29 8.24
C ILE A 251 -7.06 -25.49 7.03
N SER A 252 -8.31 -25.05 7.17
CA SER A 252 -9.28 -25.05 6.07
C SER A 252 -8.80 -24.12 4.94
N ALA A 253 -8.62 -24.68 3.74
CA ALA A 253 -8.20 -23.95 2.56
C ALA A 253 -9.02 -24.31 1.32
N SER A 254 -9.06 -23.40 0.35
CA SER A 254 -9.75 -23.60 -0.93
C SER A 254 -9.01 -22.86 -2.03
N ARG A 255 -9.10 -23.37 -3.26
CA ARG A 255 -8.55 -22.71 -4.46
C ARG A 255 -9.71 -22.21 -5.30
N VAL A 256 -9.58 -20.97 -5.76
CA VAL A 256 -10.54 -20.35 -6.68
C VAL A 256 -9.87 -20.08 -8.03
N THR A 257 -10.44 -20.67 -9.08
CA THR A 257 -10.11 -20.42 -10.49
C THR A 257 -11.42 -20.55 -11.27
N HIS A 258 -11.64 -19.72 -12.28
CA HIS A 258 -12.71 -20.00 -13.23
C HIS A 258 -12.16 -20.99 -14.27
N GLU A 259 -12.60 -22.24 -14.20
CA GLU A 259 -12.46 -23.21 -15.30
C GLU A 259 -13.20 -22.73 -16.54
#